data_AF-A0A358A103-F1
#
_entry.id   AF-A0A358A103-F1
#
_cell.length_a   1.000
_cell.length_b   1.000
_cell.length_c   1.000
_cell.angle_alpha   90.00
_cell.angle_beta   90.00
_cell.angle_gamma   90.00
#
_symmetry.space_group_name_H-M   'P 1'
#
loop_
_entity.id
_entity.type
_entity.pdbx_description
1 polymer ?
#
loop_
_entity_poly.entity_id
_entity_poly.type
_entity_poly.pdbx_seq_one_letter_code
_entity_poly.pdbx_strand_id
1 'polypeptide(L)'
;MLVGHQRQHRRAAPYPTRGTRSRRARRRHRRGPPSASTAKRTRLNLGHDRGRVARQPSGAPSSRRPRLRERSHVRRGPRQRLRRRLPPAAAAAIPARDVRHGELQAEVHRLASGHPVPGRSSSRRGRHRGDRRLDFPGAPREFLVIIDGLQINNWSRAVIDEVRSGGVDIVHATVGVWEDLAGTMTRIGAFRHLCRFNADAIRIVRSVDEMRQAKADGVLGIVLGFQNSSMLGDDPEMAGIFADVGVRVVQLTYNIANHLGSSCWEPHDGGLTRAGHRMVAALNDAGVLVDISHVGNRTGRDAVDASAQPIAITHGNPLSFCDSPRNKPDDLVAAVADRGGVIGCTLYPLFMGGADVTRAGYCGMLARLADTIGVEHVAIGSDAVLGWDPDALGWMRSGRWDRPAEPEAIPQFPPW
;
A
#
# COMPACT_ATOMS: atom_id res chain seq x y z
N MET A 1 -41.85 9.67 -42.16
CA MET A 1 -41.02 10.81 -41.69
C MET A 1 -39.91 10.18 -40.83
N LEU A 2 -38.66 9.97 -41.27
CA LEU A 2 -37.85 10.56 -42.36
C LEU A 2 -37.38 12.01 -42.11
N VAL A 3 -36.04 12.18 -42.12
CA VAL A 3 -35.23 13.43 -42.05
C VAL A 3 -35.22 14.16 -40.68
N GLY A 4 -34.07 14.59 -40.13
CA GLY A 4 -32.69 14.46 -40.64
C GLY A 4 -31.58 14.99 -39.70
N HIS A 5 -30.35 15.02 -40.20
CA HIS A 5 -29.13 15.41 -39.48
C HIS A 5 -28.98 16.93 -39.24
N GLN A 6 -28.27 17.28 -38.17
CA GLN A 6 -27.11 18.18 -38.29
C GLN A 6 -25.96 17.76 -37.37
N ARG A 7 -24.72 17.87 -37.87
CA ARG A 7 -23.48 17.85 -37.07
C ARG A 7 -22.94 19.27 -36.98
N GLN A 8 -22.40 19.66 -35.82
CA GLN A 8 -21.37 20.70 -35.77
C GLN A 8 -20.19 20.26 -34.89
N HIS A 9 -18.99 20.40 -35.41
CA HIS A 9 -17.76 20.16 -34.67
C HIS A 9 -17.42 21.40 -33.82
N ARG A 10 -17.07 21.21 -32.54
CA ARG A 10 -16.26 22.17 -31.79
C ARG A 10 -14.93 21.52 -31.42
N ARG A 11 -13.83 22.06 -31.95
CA ARG A 11 -12.46 21.68 -31.54
C ARG A 11 -12.18 22.34 -30.18
N ALA A 12 -11.81 21.55 -29.18
CA ALA A 12 -11.19 22.08 -27.97
C ALA A 12 -9.70 22.37 -28.26
N ALA A 13 -9.17 23.46 -27.72
CA ALA A 13 -7.76 23.84 -27.91
C ALA A 13 -6.87 23.20 -26.82
N PRO A 14 -5.61 22.83 -27.14
CA PRO A 14 -4.67 22.29 -26.17
C PRO A 14 -4.08 23.39 -25.28
N TYR A 15 -3.87 23.09 -23.99
CA TYR A 15 -3.03 23.90 -23.10
C TYR A 15 -1.56 23.41 -23.13
N PRO A 16 -0.58 24.28 -22.82
CA PRO A 16 0.75 24.19 -23.42
C PRO A 16 1.76 23.32 -22.65
N THR A 17 2.65 22.69 -23.41
CA THR A 17 3.88 22.07 -22.90
C THR A 17 4.96 23.11 -22.57
N ARG A 18 5.76 22.86 -21.52
CA ARG A 18 6.91 23.71 -21.17
C ARG A 18 8.09 23.44 -22.10
N GLY A 19 8.15 24.14 -23.23
CA GLY A 19 9.30 24.10 -24.14
C GLY A 19 10.53 24.82 -23.57
N THR A 20 11.69 24.20 -23.70
CA THR A 20 13.00 24.81 -23.39
C THR A 20 13.34 25.93 -24.38
N ARG A 21 14.24 26.86 -24.00
CA ARG A 21 14.83 27.83 -24.94
C ARG A 21 16.34 27.95 -24.76
N SER A 22 17.04 27.93 -25.89
CA SER A 22 18.50 27.95 -25.99
C SER A 22 19.05 29.37 -26.27
N ARG A 23 20.34 29.48 -26.62
CA ARG A 23 21.16 30.70 -26.43
C ARG A 23 21.24 31.64 -27.65
N ARG A 24 21.64 32.90 -27.37
CA ARG A 24 22.18 33.97 -28.27
C ARG A 24 21.12 34.76 -29.07
N ALA A 25 21.35 36.01 -29.49
CA ALA A 25 22.61 36.78 -29.52
C ALA A 25 22.52 38.28 -29.13
N ARG A 26 23.56 38.73 -28.41
CA ARG A 26 24.22 40.07 -28.40
C ARG A 26 23.55 41.29 -29.07
N ARG A 27 23.48 42.40 -28.31
CA ARG A 27 24.18 43.65 -28.66
C ARG A 27 24.82 44.29 -27.40
N ARG A 28 25.73 45.24 -27.58
CA ARG A 28 26.57 45.85 -26.52
C ARG A 28 26.24 47.34 -26.37
N HIS A 29 26.31 47.88 -25.15
CA HIS A 29 26.90 49.20 -24.90
C HIS A 29 27.70 49.19 -23.59
N ARG A 30 28.78 49.96 -23.54
CA ARG A 30 29.63 50.19 -22.36
C ARG A 30 29.38 51.60 -21.82
N ARG A 31 29.39 51.77 -20.50
CA ARG A 31 30.14 52.82 -19.78
C ARG A 31 30.20 52.48 -18.28
N GLY A 32 31.22 52.96 -17.59
CA GLY A 32 31.52 52.63 -16.19
C GLY A 32 31.07 53.70 -15.18
N PRO A 33 31.30 53.47 -13.87
CA PRO A 33 30.79 54.30 -12.78
C PRO A 33 31.74 55.43 -12.36
N PRO A 34 31.19 56.45 -11.67
CA PRO A 34 31.72 56.95 -10.40
C PRO A 34 30.59 57.08 -9.34
N SER A 35 30.80 57.39 -8.06
CA SER A 35 31.94 57.25 -7.13
C SER A 35 31.39 57.42 -5.69
N ALA A 36 32.19 57.20 -4.64
CA ALA A 36 31.74 57.30 -3.25
C ALA A 36 32.07 58.66 -2.60
N SER A 37 31.13 59.20 -1.81
CA SER A 37 31.38 60.10 -0.66
C SER A 37 30.11 60.27 0.18
N THR A 38 30.07 60.89 1.37
CA THR A 38 30.93 60.79 2.59
C THR A 38 30.17 61.45 3.75
N ALA A 39 29.88 60.69 4.82
CA ALA A 39 29.61 61.08 6.22
C ALA A 39 28.78 62.35 6.58
N LYS A 40 27.84 62.20 7.55
CA LYS A 40 28.04 62.74 8.93
C LYS A 40 26.97 62.33 9.97
N ARG A 41 27.48 61.86 11.13
CA ARG A 41 27.00 61.95 12.54
C ARG A 41 25.54 62.33 12.90
N THR A 42 24.97 61.56 13.84
CA THR A 42 24.40 62.10 15.12
C THR A 42 24.55 61.10 16.31
N ARG A 43 24.21 61.55 17.54
CA ARG A 43 24.39 60.93 18.90
C ARG A 43 23.31 61.53 19.84
N LEU A 44 22.85 60.99 20.98
CA LEU A 44 22.98 59.73 21.77
C LEU A 44 21.54 59.27 22.14
N ASN A 45 21.14 58.36 23.06
CA ASN A 45 21.66 57.53 24.19
C ASN A 45 21.08 56.08 24.04
N LEU A 46 21.28 55.02 24.84
CA LEU A 46 21.71 54.74 26.24
C LEU A 46 20.63 54.84 27.35
N GLY A 47 20.77 54.00 28.39
CA GLY A 47 19.78 53.71 29.45
C GLY A 47 18.80 52.58 29.06
N HIS A 48 18.92 51.30 29.46
CA HIS A 48 19.63 50.59 30.55
C HIS A 48 19.01 50.69 31.96
N ASP A 49 18.37 49.59 32.42
CA ASP A 49 18.70 48.92 33.70
C ASP A 49 18.18 47.45 33.75
N ARG A 50 18.53 46.66 34.80
CA ARG A 50 18.21 45.23 35.00
C ARG A 50 18.07 44.79 36.47
N GLY A 51 16.99 44.06 36.81
CA GLY A 51 16.86 43.22 38.03
C GLY A 51 16.00 43.83 39.16
N ARG A 52 15.63 43.10 40.24
CA ARG A 52 15.86 41.68 40.61
C ARG A 52 14.92 41.27 41.79
N VAL A 53 14.46 39.99 41.87
CA VAL A 53 14.03 39.26 43.13
C VAL A 53 12.67 39.75 43.76
N ALA A 54 11.79 39.00 44.48
CA ALA A 54 11.76 37.62 45.08
C ALA A 54 10.35 36.94 45.17
N ARG A 55 10.36 35.60 45.32
CA ARG A 55 9.50 34.63 46.10
C ARG A 55 8.00 34.90 46.47
N GLN A 56 7.10 34.00 45.97
CA GLN A 56 6.17 33.04 46.66
C GLN A 56 5.57 33.29 48.08
N PRO A 57 4.46 32.59 48.51
CA PRO A 57 3.35 31.91 47.78
C PRO A 57 1.93 32.02 48.46
N SER A 58 0.95 31.18 48.03
CA SER A 58 -0.24 30.62 48.76
C SER A 58 -1.66 31.03 48.30
N GLY A 59 -2.68 30.18 48.58
CA GLY A 59 -4.11 30.54 48.61
C GLY A 59 -5.12 29.71 47.78
N ALA A 60 -5.65 28.61 48.32
CA ALA A 60 -6.86 27.88 47.84
C ALA A 60 -7.34 26.85 48.89
N PRO A 61 -8.58 26.30 48.87
CA PRO A 61 -9.80 26.70 48.14
C PRO A 61 -11.09 26.82 49.01
N SER A 62 -12.06 27.67 48.61
CA SER A 62 -13.50 27.54 48.96
C SER A 62 -14.35 28.45 48.02
N SER A 63 -15.67 28.30 47.79
CA SER A 63 -16.66 27.36 48.33
C SER A 63 -17.89 27.19 47.38
N ARG A 64 -18.80 26.28 47.74
CA ARG A 64 -20.26 26.23 47.41
C ARG A 64 -20.73 26.06 45.95
N ARG A 65 -21.44 24.95 45.72
CA ARG A 65 -22.40 24.75 44.60
C ARG A 65 -23.76 25.39 44.93
N PRO A 66 -24.53 25.87 43.94
CA PRO A 66 -25.98 25.79 43.95
C PRO A 66 -26.49 24.48 43.31
N ARG A 67 -27.68 23.99 43.71
CA ARG A 67 -28.44 22.96 42.98
C ARG A 67 -29.61 23.63 42.26
N LEU A 68 -29.92 23.21 41.05
CA LEU A 68 -31.22 23.44 40.39
C LEU A 68 -31.71 22.12 39.77
N ARG A 69 -33.04 21.94 39.73
CA ARG A 69 -33.73 20.73 39.24
C ARG A 69 -34.26 20.94 37.81
N GLU A 70 -34.58 19.84 37.13
CA GLU A 70 -35.77 19.62 36.27
C GLU A 70 -36.20 20.73 35.28
N ARG A 71 -36.38 20.53 33.96
CA ARG A 71 -36.75 19.33 33.17
C ARG A 71 -36.47 19.57 31.68
N SER A 72 -36.20 18.50 30.92
CA SER A 72 -36.67 18.37 29.53
C SER A 72 -36.69 16.89 29.08
N HIS A 73 -37.88 16.32 28.88
CA HIS A 73 -38.02 14.93 28.42
C HIS A 73 -37.91 14.83 26.90
N VAL A 74 -36.75 14.43 26.38
CA VAL A 74 -36.66 13.89 25.02
C VAL A 74 -36.89 12.39 25.07
N ARG A 75 -38.09 11.93 24.67
CA ARG A 75 -38.40 10.50 24.53
C ARG A 75 -37.50 9.85 23.47
N ARG A 76 -36.45 9.14 23.90
CA ARG A 76 -35.74 8.18 23.04
C ARG A 76 -36.51 6.87 23.02
N GLY A 77 -37.17 6.57 21.91
CA GLY A 77 -37.77 5.24 21.68
C GLY A 77 -36.71 4.13 21.62
N PRO A 78 -37.10 2.87 21.81
CA PRO A 78 -36.16 1.75 21.84
C PRO A 78 -35.49 1.56 20.48
N ARG A 79 -34.21 1.91 20.39
CA ARG A 79 -33.37 1.53 19.23
C ARG A 79 -33.16 0.01 19.26
N GLN A 80 -34.02 -0.72 18.56
CA GLN A 80 -33.74 -2.12 18.20
C GLN A 80 -32.44 -2.17 17.41
N ARG A 81 -31.34 -2.53 18.08
CA ARG A 81 -30.11 -2.93 17.38
C ARG A 81 -30.40 -4.27 16.70
N LEU A 82 -30.75 -4.24 15.42
CA LEU A 82 -30.66 -5.42 14.56
C LEU A 82 -29.18 -5.84 14.46
N ARG A 83 -28.72 -6.62 15.45
CA ARG A 83 -27.52 -7.44 15.30
C ARG A 83 -27.85 -8.53 14.28
N ARG A 84 -27.77 -8.19 12.99
CA ARG A 84 -27.51 -9.20 11.95
C ARG A 84 -26.17 -9.85 12.31
N ARG A 85 -26.22 -10.96 13.04
CA ARG A 85 -25.14 -11.94 12.98
C ARG A 85 -25.06 -12.34 11.51
N LEU A 86 -24.00 -11.92 10.82
CA LEU A 86 -23.58 -12.63 9.62
C LEU A 86 -23.42 -14.11 10.04
N PRO A 87 -23.92 -15.07 9.26
CA PRO A 87 -23.53 -16.46 9.48
C PRO A 87 -22.00 -16.54 9.36
N PRO A 88 -21.33 -17.45 10.07
CA PRO A 88 -19.91 -17.68 9.83
C PRO A 88 -19.75 -17.98 8.33
N ALA A 89 -18.83 -17.27 7.68
CA ALA A 89 -18.54 -17.52 6.29
C ALA A 89 -17.99 -18.95 6.21
N ALA A 90 -18.80 -19.88 5.70
CA ALA A 90 -18.37 -21.22 5.34
C ALA A 90 -17.46 -21.11 4.11
N ALA A 91 -16.25 -20.60 4.35
CA ALA A 91 -15.15 -20.71 3.41
C ALA A 91 -14.90 -22.21 3.22
N ALA A 92 -15.50 -22.77 2.16
CA ALA A 92 -15.14 -24.08 1.67
C ALA A 92 -13.67 -23.97 1.24
N ALA A 93 -12.78 -24.32 2.17
CA ALA A 93 -11.36 -24.38 1.90
C ALA A 93 -11.17 -25.26 0.67
N ILE A 94 -10.47 -24.73 -0.34
CA ILE A 94 -9.82 -25.61 -1.30
C ILE A 94 -8.92 -26.49 -0.42
N PRO A 95 -9.09 -27.82 -0.40
CA PRO A 95 -8.33 -28.65 0.50
C PRO A 95 -6.85 -28.46 0.15
N ALA A 96 -6.12 -27.81 1.06
CA ALA A 96 -4.68 -27.86 1.03
C ALA A 96 -4.32 -29.34 0.99
N ARG A 97 -3.47 -29.73 0.04
CA ARG A 97 -2.82 -31.03 0.16
C ARG A 97 -2.01 -30.97 1.46
N ASP A 98 -1.93 -32.09 2.16
CA ASP A 98 -0.96 -32.29 3.25
C ASP A 98 0.47 -32.27 2.65
N VAL A 99 0.95 -31.07 2.33
CA VAL A 99 2.32 -30.79 1.90
C VAL A 99 3.17 -30.91 3.16
N ARG A 100 3.85 -32.04 3.31
CA ARG A 100 4.57 -32.35 4.54
C ARG A 100 5.83 -31.48 4.63
N HIS A 101 6.21 -31.10 5.85
CA HIS A 101 7.40 -30.29 6.10
C HIS A 101 8.61 -30.83 5.30
N GLY A 102 9.28 -29.94 4.58
CA GLY A 102 10.42 -30.25 3.72
C GLY A 102 10.08 -30.69 2.29
N GLU A 103 8.84 -31.04 1.94
CA GLU A 103 8.48 -31.39 0.55
C GLU A 103 8.64 -30.18 -0.39
N LEU A 104 8.34 -28.97 0.08
CA LEU A 104 8.61 -27.72 -0.66
C LEU A 104 10.12 -27.47 -0.83
N GLN A 105 10.95 -27.75 0.18
CA GLN A 105 12.42 -27.63 0.04
C GLN A 105 12.94 -28.58 -1.04
N ALA A 106 12.47 -29.84 -1.03
CA ALA A 106 12.83 -30.84 -2.02
C ALA A 106 12.39 -30.45 -3.44
N GLU A 107 11.25 -29.77 -3.60
CA GLU A 107 10.81 -29.19 -4.86
C GLU A 107 11.73 -28.04 -5.31
N VAL A 108 12.00 -27.08 -4.43
CA VAL A 108 12.88 -25.93 -4.73
C VAL A 108 14.29 -26.39 -5.12
N HIS A 109 14.88 -27.34 -4.37
CA HIS A 109 16.19 -27.91 -4.69
C HIS A 109 16.20 -28.63 -6.05
N ARG A 110 15.12 -29.35 -6.43
CA ARG A 110 15.00 -30.03 -7.72
C ARG A 110 14.85 -29.05 -8.89
N LEU A 111 14.06 -28.00 -8.70
CA LEU A 111 13.87 -26.92 -9.69
C LEU A 111 15.14 -26.06 -9.84
N ALA A 112 15.95 -25.94 -8.79
CA ALA A 112 17.26 -25.28 -8.82
C ALA A 112 18.35 -26.14 -9.48
N SER A 113 18.35 -27.46 -9.25
CA SER A 113 19.32 -28.40 -9.85
C SER A 113 19.02 -28.82 -11.29
N GLY A 114 17.91 -28.33 -11.86
CA GLY A 114 17.52 -28.60 -13.25
C GLY A 114 17.19 -30.06 -13.56
N HIS A 115 16.95 -30.88 -12.54
CA HIS A 115 16.68 -32.31 -12.73
C HIS A 115 15.25 -32.54 -13.26
N PRO A 116 15.06 -33.25 -14.38
CA PRO A 116 13.73 -33.53 -14.93
C PRO A 116 12.95 -34.49 -14.02
N VAL A 117 11.63 -34.35 -14.03
CA VAL A 117 10.72 -35.22 -13.24
C VAL A 117 10.87 -36.69 -13.66
N PRO A 118 11.17 -37.62 -12.75
CA PRO A 118 11.20 -39.04 -13.07
C PRO A 118 9.80 -39.56 -13.41
N GLY A 119 9.62 -40.09 -14.63
CA GLY A 119 8.51 -41.01 -14.93
C GLY A 119 7.36 -40.48 -15.80
N ARG A 120 7.64 -40.26 -17.10
CA ARG A 120 6.83 -40.87 -18.19
C ARG A 120 7.57 -40.81 -19.53
N SER A 121 7.69 -41.95 -20.21
CA SER A 121 8.33 -42.07 -21.51
C SER A 121 7.46 -41.51 -22.64
N SER A 122 7.90 -40.42 -23.29
CA SER A 122 7.17 -39.78 -24.39
C SER A 122 8.00 -39.72 -25.67
N SER A 123 7.98 -40.81 -26.45
CA SER A 123 8.60 -40.86 -27.77
C SER A 123 7.75 -40.13 -28.83
N ARG A 124 7.98 -38.83 -29.04
CA ARG A 124 7.83 -38.19 -30.37
C ARG A 124 8.43 -36.78 -30.42
N ARG A 125 9.06 -36.44 -31.56
CA ARG A 125 9.60 -35.10 -31.84
C ARG A 125 8.49 -34.19 -32.37
N GLY A 126 8.43 -32.95 -31.88
CA GLY A 126 7.66 -31.86 -32.47
C GLY A 126 8.32 -30.51 -32.17
N ARG A 127 8.74 -29.76 -33.19
CA ARG A 127 9.37 -28.44 -33.00
C ARG A 127 8.32 -27.34 -32.97
N HIS A 128 7.93 -26.92 -31.78
CA HIS A 128 7.37 -25.58 -31.56
C HIS A 128 8.24 -24.81 -30.58
N ARG A 129 8.41 -23.49 -30.80
CA ARG A 129 8.85 -22.57 -29.74
C ARG A 129 7.66 -22.39 -28.80
N GLY A 130 7.50 -23.32 -27.87
CA GLY A 130 6.38 -23.36 -26.94
C GLY A 130 6.42 -22.19 -25.96
N ASP A 131 5.26 -21.55 -25.82
CA ASP A 131 4.79 -20.89 -24.59
C ASP A 131 5.26 -21.68 -23.36
N ARG A 132 6.13 -21.08 -22.52
CA ARG A 132 6.72 -21.74 -21.34
C ARG A 132 5.71 -21.73 -20.18
N ARG A 133 4.63 -22.48 -20.35
CA ARG A 133 3.66 -22.73 -19.28
C ARG A 133 4.37 -23.41 -18.11
N LEU A 134 4.19 -22.85 -16.92
CA LEU A 134 4.62 -23.46 -15.68
C LEU A 134 3.62 -24.55 -15.33
N ASP A 135 3.88 -25.77 -15.81
CA ASP A 135 3.07 -26.95 -15.52
C ASP A 135 3.31 -27.40 -14.06
N PHE A 136 2.57 -26.81 -13.12
CA PHE A 136 2.62 -27.17 -11.71
C PHE A 136 2.03 -28.58 -11.48
N PRO A 137 2.76 -29.51 -10.84
CA PRO A 137 2.32 -30.90 -10.65
C PRO A 137 1.29 -31.05 -9.52
N GLY A 138 0.09 -30.47 -9.69
CA GLY A 138 -0.98 -30.57 -8.70
C GLY A 138 -2.39 -30.37 -9.22
N ALA A 139 -2.60 -29.32 -10.02
CA ALA A 139 -3.86 -29.04 -10.70
C ALA A 139 -3.56 -28.28 -12.01
N PRO A 140 -4.33 -28.51 -13.09
CA PRO A 140 -4.23 -27.68 -14.30
C PRO A 140 -4.40 -26.18 -13.99
N ARG A 141 -3.66 -25.32 -14.71
CA ARG A 141 -3.64 -23.86 -14.46
C ARG A 141 -5.02 -23.21 -14.56
N GLU A 142 -5.97 -23.79 -15.31
CA GLU A 142 -7.35 -23.30 -15.32
C GLU A 142 -7.98 -23.23 -13.91
N PHE A 143 -7.63 -24.13 -12.98
CA PHE A 143 -8.20 -24.19 -11.63
C PHE A 143 -7.45 -23.34 -10.57
N LEU A 144 -6.18 -22.98 -10.81
CA LEU A 144 -5.35 -22.23 -9.85
C LEU A 144 -5.52 -20.71 -10.03
N VAL A 145 -6.11 -20.00 -9.07
CA VAL A 145 -6.19 -18.52 -9.12
C VAL A 145 -4.87 -17.92 -8.62
N ILE A 146 -4.16 -17.20 -9.48
CA ILE A 146 -2.90 -16.52 -9.13
C ILE A 146 -3.21 -15.09 -8.65
N ILE A 147 -2.91 -14.83 -7.38
CA ILE A 147 -3.14 -13.54 -6.72
C ILE A 147 -1.80 -12.90 -6.36
N ASP A 148 -1.61 -11.64 -6.71
CA ASP A 148 -0.53 -10.79 -6.18
C ASP A 148 -1.06 -9.90 -5.05
N GLY A 149 -0.47 -10.06 -3.87
CA GLY A 149 -0.81 -9.37 -2.63
C GLY A 149 -0.51 -7.87 -2.61
N LEU A 150 0.34 -7.36 -3.52
CA LEU A 150 0.49 -5.92 -3.74
C LEU A 150 1.19 -5.60 -5.07
N GLN A 151 0.60 -4.69 -5.85
CA GLN A 151 1.31 -3.87 -6.83
C GLN A 151 0.99 -2.38 -6.68
N ILE A 152 1.95 -1.51 -6.97
CA ILE A 152 1.85 -0.05 -6.99
C ILE A 152 2.08 0.52 -8.40
N ASN A 153 1.83 -0.26 -9.46
CA ASN A 153 2.05 0.16 -10.85
C ASN A 153 1.36 1.50 -11.23
N ASN A 154 1.90 2.18 -12.25
CA ASN A 154 1.27 3.29 -12.95
C ASN A 154 0.38 2.74 -14.07
N TRP A 155 -0.86 2.40 -13.72
CA TRP A 155 -1.72 1.57 -14.57
C TRP A 155 -2.10 2.22 -15.91
N SER A 156 -1.70 1.55 -16.99
CA SER A 156 -2.02 1.85 -18.38
C SER A 156 -2.34 0.56 -19.14
N ARG A 157 -2.83 0.63 -20.38
CA ARG A 157 -3.11 -0.59 -21.17
C ARG A 157 -1.89 -1.49 -21.34
N ALA A 158 -0.71 -0.90 -21.59
CA ALA A 158 0.53 -1.66 -21.70
C ALA A 158 0.86 -2.42 -20.41
N VAL A 159 0.78 -1.75 -19.25
CA VAL A 159 1.01 -2.36 -17.93
C VAL A 159 -0.02 -3.45 -17.61
N ILE A 160 -1.29 -3.27 -18.00
CA ILE A 160 -2.34 -4.29 -17.81
C ILE A 160 -2.00 -5.56 -18.61
N ASP A 161 -1.63 -5.43 -19.88
CA ASP A 161 -1.30 -6.58 -20.71
C ASP A 161 0.05 -7.21 -20.34
N GLU A 162 1.01 -6.42 -19.82
CA GLU A 162 2.27 -6.91 -19.23
C GLU A 162 2.01 -7.80 -18.00
N VAL A 163 1.23 -7.32 -17.01
CA VAL A 163 0.87 -8.10 -15.81
C VAL A 163 0.11 -9.38 -16.18
N ARG A 164 -0.81 -9.29 -17.16
CA ARG A 164 -1.52 -10.46 -17.70
C ARG A 164 -0.60 -11.44 -18.42
N SER A 165 0.47 -10.96 -19.07
CA SER A 165 1.48 -11.82 -19.71
C SER A 165 2.29 -12.64 -18.69
N GLY A 166 2.55 -12.07 -17.49
CA GLY A 166 3.09 -12.79 -16.34
C GLY A 166 2.13 -13.85 -15.78
N GLY A 167 0.86 -13.80 -16.17
CA GLY A 167 -0.14 -14.82 -15.88
C GLY A 167 -0.88 -14.68 -14.56
N VAL A 168 -0.77 -13.51 -13.91
CA VAL A 168 -1.51 -13.14 -12.70
C VAL A 168 -2.99 -12.93 -13.03
N ASP A 169 -3.88 -13.53 -12.23
CA ASP A 169 -5.33 -13.40 -12.40
C ASP A 169 -5.88 -12.20 -11.60
N ILE A 170 -5.37 -11.99 -10.38
CA ILE A 170 -5.84 -10.96 -9.43
C ILE A 170 -4.66 -10.15 -8.87
N VAL A 171 -4.83 -8.83 -8.73
CA VAL A 171 -3.84 -7.93 -8.10
C VAL A 171 -4.52 -7.06 -7.04
N HIS A 172 -3.91 -6.93 -5.86
CA HIS A 172 -4.17 -5.81 -4.96
C HIS A 172 -3.44 -4.56 -5.46
N ALA A 173 -4.19 -3.62 -6.04
CA ALA A 173 -3.64 -2.41 -6.64
C ALA A 173 -3.73 -1.21 -5.69
N THR A 174 -2.59 -0.57 -5.48
CA THR A 174 -2.46 0.61 -4.63
C THR A 174 -3.08 1.85 -5.28
N VAL A 175 -4.10 2.44 -4.63
CA VAL A 175 -4.78 3.67 -5.09
C VAL A 175 -4.65 4.86 -4.13
N GLY A 176 -3.92 4.72 -3.02
CA GLY A 176 -3.56 5.82 -2.12
C GLY A 176 -2.33 5.52 -1.26
N VAL A 177 -1.45 6.52 -1.09
CA VAL A 177 -0.19 6.44 -0.31
C VAL A 177 0.08 7.76 0.43
N TRP A 178 0.04 8.89 -0.28
CA TRP A 178 0.39 10.23 0.24
C TRP A 178 -0.69 11.29 -0.05
N GLU A 179 -1.72 10.89 -0.77
CA GLU A 179 -2.90 11.67 -1.07
C GLU A 179 -3.73 11.92 0.20
N ASP A 180 -4.35 13.09 0.23
CA ASP A 180 -5.48 13.39 1.12
C ASP A 180 -6.78 12.82 0.53
N LEU A 181 -7.88 12.91 1.28
CA LEU A 181 -9.20 12.41 0.88
C LEU A 181 -9.62 12.84 -0.54
N ALA A 182 -9.43 14.11 -0.90
CA ALA A 182 -9.79 14.62 -2.22
C ALA A 182 -8.89 14.04 -3.33
N GLY A 183 -7.58 13.96 -3.08
CA GLY A 183 -6.64 13.28 -3.97
C GLY A 183 -6.98 11.79 -4.17
N THR A 184 -7.26 11.05 -3.11
CA THR A 184 -7.61 9.63 -3.18
C THR A 184 -8.93 9.39 -3.92
N MET A 185 -9.96 10.19 -3.65
CA MET A 185 -11.23 10.09 -4.38
C MET A 185 -11.05 10.38 -5.87
N THR A 186 -10.15 11.30 -6.22
CA THR A 186 -9.75 11.56 -7.62
C THR A 186 -9.04 10.35 -8.24
N ARG A 187 -8.12 9.71 -7.52
CA ARG A 187 -7.44 8.47 -7.96
C ARG A 187 -8.40 7.30 -8.16
N ILE A 188 -9.34 7.08 -7.23
CA ILE A 188 -10.40 6.05 -7.37
C ILE A 188 -11.28 6.35 -8.59
N GLY A 189 -11.62 7.63 -8.83
CA GLY A 189 -12.33 8.07 -10.03
C GLY A 189 -11.57 7.77 -11.33
N ALA A 190 -10.27 8.05 -11.35
CA ALA A 190 -9.37 7.77 -12.48
C ALA A 190 -9.19 6.26 -12.72
N PHE A 191 -9.01 5.45 -11.68
CA PHE A 191 -8.90 3.99 -11.80
C PHE A 191 -10.20 3.38 -12.33
N ARG A 192 -11.35 3.85 -11.83
CA ARG A 192 -12.68 3.45 -12.35
C ARG A 192 -12.89 3.90 -13.80
N HIS A 193 -12.26 5.01 -14.23
CA HIS A 193 -12.24 5.42 -15.64
C HIS A 193 -11.38 4.45 -16.47
N LEU A 194 -10.15 4.17 -16.06
CA LEU A 194 -9.25 3.22 -16.73
C LEU A 194 -9.93 1.87 -16.96
N CYS A 195 -10.60 1.31 -15.96
CA CYS A 195 -11.30 0.02 -16.08
C CYS A 195 -12.46 0.08 -17.11
N ARG A 196 -13.20 1.19 -17.21
CA ARG A 196 -14.29 1.31 -18.20
C ARG A 196 -13.77 1.36 -19.65
N PHE A 197 -12.59 1.92 -19.87
CA PHE A 197 -11.97 2.01 -21.20
C PHE A 197 -11.09 0.80 -21.56
N ASN A 198 -10.92 -0.16 -20.64
CA ASN A 198 -10.15 -1.39 -20.84
C ASN A 198 -10.91 -2.62 -20.27
N ALA A 199 -12.25 -2.61 -20.40
CA ALA A 199 -13.13 -3.62 -19.80
C ALA A 199 -12.96 -5.03 -20.39
N ASP A 200 -12.23 -5.15 -21.51
CA ASP A 200 -11.75 -6.38 -22.15
C ASP A 200 -10.49 -6.98 -21.47
N ALA A 201 -9.90 -6.26 -20.53
CA ALA A 201 -8.60 -6.59 -19.95
C ALA A 201 -8.52 -6.46 -18.42
N ILE A 202 -9.30 -5.57 -17.78
CA ILE A 202 -9.19 -5.24 -16.34
C ILE A 202 -10.56 -4.94 -15.70
N ARG A 203 -10.74 -5.35 -14.44
CA ARG A 203 -11.98 -5.14 -13.67
C ARG A 203 -11.70 -4.94 -12.18
N ILE A 204 -12.32 -3.95 -11.54
CA ILE A 204 -12.32 -3.84 -10.08
C ILE A 204 -13.23 -4.93 -9.48
N VAL A 205 -12.70 -5.70 -8.54
CA VAL A 205 -13.38 -6.78 -7.82
C VAL A 205 -13.41 -6.51 -6.32
N ARG A 206 -14.50 -6.89 -5.63
CA ARG A 206 -14.78 -6.56 -4.23
C ARG A 206 -15.10 -7.76 -3.33
N SER A 207 -15.10 -8.96 -3.91
CA SER A 207 -15.42 -10.24 -3.27
C SER A 207 -14.66 -11.39 -3.94
N VAL A 208 -14.56 -12.53 -3.25
CA VAL A 208 -13.92 -13.75 -3.77
C VAL A 208 -14.62 -14.28 -5.02
N ASP A 209 -15.94 -14.12 -5.13
CA ASP A 209 -16.69 -14.57 -6.30
C ASP A 209 -16.53 -13.61 -7.49
N GLU A 210 -16.39 -12.30 -7.25
CA GLU A 210 -15.97 -11.36 -8.30
C GLU A 210 -14.54 -11.63 -8.80
N MET A 211 -13.61 -12.05 -7.93
CA MET A 211 -12.28 -12.51 -8.32
C MET A 211 -12.36 -13.75 -9.22
N ARG A 212 -13.11 -14.78 -8.80
CA ARG A 212 -13.33 -16.01 -9.58
C ARG A 212 -13.96 -15.70 -10.95
N GLN A 213 -14.93 -14.80 -11.01
CA GLN A 213 -15.55 -14.38 -12.26
C GLN A 213 -14.60 -13.57 -13.16
N ALA A 214 -13.74 -12.71 -12.59
CA ALA A 214 -12.73 -12.00 -13.37
C ALA A 214 -11.77 -12.97 -14.07
N LYS A 215 -11.30 -14.00 -13.35
CA LYS A 215 -10.51 -15.09 -13.97
C LYS A 215 -11.29 -15.84 -15.04
N ALA A 216 -12.54 -16.25 -14.75
CA ALA A 216 -13.37 -16.99 -15.70
C ALA A 216 -13.63 -16.19 -17.01
N ASP A 217 -13.73 -14.87 -16.91
CA ASP A 217 -13.89 -13.96 -18.04
C ASP A 217 -12.55 -13.60 -18.74
N GLY A 218 -11.41 -14.08 -18.24
CA GLY A 218 -10.07 -13.79 -18.78
C GLY A 218 -9.55 -12.38 -18.55
N VAL A 219 -10.10 -11.64 -17.58
CA VAL A 219 -9.72 -10.25 -17.25
C VAL A 219 -8.99 -10.15 -15.92
N LEU A 220 -8.04 -9.22 -15.82
CA LEU A 220 -7.28 -8.96 -14.60
C LEU A 220 -8.22 -8.39 -13.51
N GLY A 221 -8.43 -9.15 -12.44
CA GLY A 221 -9.21 -8.69 -11.29
C GLY A 221 -8.37 -7.78 -10.40
N ILE A 222 -8.93 -6.64 -10.00
CA ILE A 222 -8.25 -5.65 -9.16
C ILE A 222 -8.97 -5.46 -7.84
N VAL A 223 -8.30 -5.80 -6.75
CA VAL A 223 -8.69 -5.38 -5.40
C VAL A 223 -8.12 -3.97 -5.18
N LEU A 224 -8.96 -2.98 -4.91
CA LEU A 224 -8.47 -1.63 -4.57
C LEU A 224 -8.03 -1.58 -3.11
N GLY A 225 -6.84 -1.02 -2.85
CA GLY A 225 -6.37 -0.79 -1.49
C GLY A 225 -5.47 0.43 -1.34
N PHE A 226 -5.17 0.77 -0.09
CA PHE A 226 -4.27 1.85 0.27
C PHE A 226 -3.05 1.33 1.02
N GLN A 227 -1.88 1.84 0.67
CA GLN A 227 -0.65 1.60 1.44
C GLN A 227 -0.49 2.56 2.62
N ASN A 228 -1.43 3.48 2.85
CA ASN A 228 -1.43 4.36 4.02
C ASN A 228 -2.88 4.62 4.46
N SER A 229 -3.07 5.10 5.69
CA SER A 229 -4.39 5.47 6.23
C SER A 229 -4.64 6.98 6.23
N SER A 230 -3.67 7.80 5.82
CA SER A 230 -3.71 9.28 5.90
C SER A 230 -4.95 9.94 5.28
N MET A 231 -5.61 9.30 4.31
CA MET A 231 -6.85 9.78 3.68
C MET A 231 -8.13 9.40 4.44
N LEU A 232 -8.05 8.52 5.45
CA LEU A 232 -9.09 8.29 6.46
C LEU A 232 -8.91 9.26 7.66
N GLY A 233 -7.69 9.72 7.92
CA GLY A 233 -7.39 10.60 9.05
C GLY A 233 -7.57 9.87 10.39
N ASP A 234 -8.27 10.51 11.33
CA ASP A 234 -8.63 9.95 12.64
C ASP A 234 -10.14 9.64 12.79
N ASP A 235 -10.93 9.74 11.71
CA ASP A 235 -12.37 9.43 11.69
C ASP A 235 -12.66 7.98 11.22
N PRO A 236 -13.10 7.07 12.12
CA PRO A 236 -13.36 5.68 11.75
C PRO A 236 -14.54 5.48 10.78
N GLU A 237 -15.46 6.45 10.65
CA GLU A 237 -16.59 6.34 9.71
C GLU A 237 -16.10 6.34 8.24
N MET A 238 -14.90 6.87 7.98
CA MET A 238 -14.25 6.83 6.66
C MET A 238 -13.97 5.39 6.17
N ALA A 239 -13.83 4.40 7.06
CA ALA A 239 -13.64 3.00 6.68
C ALA A 239 -14.81 2.47 5.84
N GLY A 240 -16.05 2.78 6.26
CA GLY A 240 -17.26 2.41 5.52
C GLY A 240 -17.39 3.15 4.19
N ILE A 241 -17.10 4.46 4.18
CA ILE A 241 -17.15 5.28 2.96
C ILE A 241 -16.18 4.75 1.89
N PHE A 242 -14.96 4.38 2.29
CA PHE A 242 -14.00 3.78 1.36
C PHE A 242 -14.40 2.36 0.92
N ALA A 243 -15.02 1.56 1.80
CA ALA A 243 -15.57 0.26 1.45
C ALA A 243 -16.68 0.36 0.38
N ASP A 244 -17.56 1.35 0.44
CA ASP A 244 -18.62 1.58 -0.55
C ASP A 244 -18.08 1.97 -1.93
N VAL A 245 -17.02 2.80 -1.97
CA VAL A 245 -16.32 3.12 -3.24
C VAL A 245 -15.37 2.01 -3.71
N GLY A 246 -15.30 0.88 -3.00
CA GLY A 246 -14.72 -0.38 -3.46
C GLY A 246 -13.33 -0.71 -2.92
N VAL A 247 -12.83 0.03 -1.92
CA VAL A 247 -11.58 -0.28 -1.22
C VAL A 247 -11.78 -1.51 -0.33
N ARG A 248 -10.81 -2.42 -0.30
CA ARG A 248 -10.87 -3.69 0.45
C ARG A 248 -9.63 -4.00 1.27
N VAL A 249 -8.56 -3.21 1.13
CA VAL A 249 -7.34 -3.32 1.95
C VAL A 249 -6.88 -1.92 2.37
N VAL A 250 -6.50 -1.74 3.63
CA VAL A 250 -5.91 -0.49 4.16
C VAL A 250 -4.74 -0.81 5.07
N GLN A 251 -3.56 -0.34 4.68
CA GLN A 251 -2.35 -0.36 5.51
C GLN A 251 -2.33 0.82 6.48
N LEU A 252 -2.01 0.56 7.75
CA LEU A 252 -2.22 1.54 8.81
C LEU A 252 -1.26 2.76 8.75
N THR A 253 -0.02 2.59 8.28
CA THR A 253 1.00 3.65 8.19
C THR A 253 1.91 3.45 6.98
N TYR A 254 2.53 4.51 6.48
CA TYR A 254 3.51 4.42 5.38
C TYR A 254 4.71 5.34 5.60
N ASN A 255 5.89 4.73 5.78
CA ASN A 255 7.22 5.31 6.02
C ASN A 255 7.38 6.29 7.20
N ILE A 256 6.30 6.93 7.67
CA ILE A 256 6.25 7.80 8.84
C ILE A 256 5.04 7.44 9.70
N ALA A 257 5.09 7.82 10.97
CA ALA A 257 3.95 7.79 11.88
C ALA A 257 2.79 8.66 11.37
N ASN A 258 1.56 8.29 11.73
CA ASN A 258 0.37 9.08 11.46
C ASN A 258 -0.60 9.00 12.66
N HIS A 259 -1.86 9.37 12.47
CA HIS A 259 -2.88 9.36 13.53
C HIS A 259 -3.09 7.97 14.17
N LEU A 260 -2.75 6.86 13.51
CA LEU A 260 -3.06 5.50 13.93
C LEU A 260 -1.92 4.79 14.67
N GLY A 261 -0.65 5.12 14.39
CA GLY A 261 0.52 4.53 15.05
C GLY A 261 1.85 4.86 14.36
N SER A 262 2.93 4.16 14.73
CA SER A 262 4.27 4.33 14.13
C SER A 262 4.47 3.48 12.88
N SER A 263 5.21 4.00 11.90
CA SER A 263 5.74 3.22 10.77
C SER A 263 7.06 2.53 11.14
N CYS A 264 7.45 1.52 10.37
CA CYS A 264 8.65 0.73 10.61
C CYS A 264 9.99 1.49 10.45
N TRP A 265 9.99 2.68 9.88
CA TRP A 265 11.17 3.55 9.79
C TRP A 265 11.26 4.61 10.91
N GLU A 266 10.27 4.67 11.81
CA GLU A 266 10.33 5.55 12.97
C GLU A 266 11.40 5.06 13.96
N PRO A 267 12.24 5.96 14.52
CA PRO A 267 13.24 5.59 15.53
C PRO A 267 12.61 5.19 16.88
N HIS A 268 11.29 5.38 17.05
CA HIS A 268 10.53 4.89 18.18
C HIS A 268 9.14 4.40 17.76
N ASP A 269 8.86 3.12 18.05
CA ASP A 269 7.53 2.54 17.85
C ASP A 269 6.66 2.76 19.09
N GLY A 270 5.74 3.74 18.97
CA GLY A 270 4.81 4.13 20.03
C GLY A 270 3.69 3.12 20.29
N GLY A 271 3.51 2.12 19.42
CA GLY A 271 2.34 1.26 19.39
C GLY A 271 1.14 1.89 18.67
N LEU A 272 0.00 1.17 18.64
CA LEU A 272 -1.25 1.75 18.15
C LEU A 272 -1.69 2.93 19.02
N THR A 273 -2.18 3.98 18.40
CA THR A 273 -2.87 5.05 19.12
C THR A 273 -4.30 4.64 19.50
N ARG A 274 -4.92 5.43 20.37
CA ARG A 274 -6.36 5.31 20.67
C ARG A 274 -7.25 5.50 19.43
N ALA A 275 -6.79 6.22 18.40
CA ALA A 275 -7.47 6.30 17.11
C ALA A 275 -7.18 5.06 16.25
N GLY A 276 -5.94 4.55 16.27
CA GLY A 276 -5.54 3.29 15.65
C GLY A 276 -6.43 2.10 16.02
N HIS A 277 -6.61 1.83 17.32
CA HIS A 277 -7.52 0.76 17.78
C HIS A 277 -8.98 0.98 17.33
N ARG A 278 -9.44 2.23 17.25
CA ARG A 278 -10.80 2.55 16.76
C ARG A 278 -10.94 2.36 15.26
N MET A 279 -9.88 2.64 14.50
CA MET A 279 -9.84 2.44 13.05
C MET A 279 -9.75 0.95 12.68
N VAL A 280 -8.91 0.16 13.36
CA VAL A 280 -8.84 -1.31 13.16
C VAL A 280 -10.21 -1.96 13.34
N ALA A 281 -10.93 -1.59 14.42
CA ALA A 281 -12.30 -2.07 14.64
C ALA A 281 -13.29 -1.64 13.53
N ALA A 282 -13.19 -0.40 13.03
CA ALA A 282 -14.05 0.08 11.95
C ALA A 282 -13.74 -0.54 10.59
N LEU A 283 -12.46 -0.83 10.30
CA LEU A 283 -12.04 -1.58 9.12
C LEU A 283 -12.57 -3.02 9.18
N ASN A 284 -12.51 -3.68 10.34
CA ASN A 284 -13.15 -4.98 10.56
C ASN A 284 -14.67 -4.92 10.33
N ASP A 285 -15.38 -3.97 10.96
CA ASP A 285 -16.84 -3.80 10.82
C ASP A 285 -17.26 -3.47 9.36
N ALA A 286 -16.40 -2.79 8.59
CA ALA A 286 -16.61 -2.45 7.19
C ALA A 286 -16.23 -3.56 6.19
N GLY A 287 -15.65 -4.68 6.65
CA GLY A 287 -15.18 -5.75 5.78
C GLY A 287 -13.95 -5.37 4.94
N VAL A 288 -13.04 -4.59 5.52
CA VAL A 288 -11.78 -4.12 4.92
C VAL A 288 -10.61 -4.79 5.64
N LEU A 289 -9.73 -5.44 4.88
CA LEU A 289 -8.52 -6.08 5.38
C LEU A 289 -7.54 -5.02 5.91
N VAL A 290 -7.02 -5.25 7.11
CA VAL A 290 -5.94 -4.44 7.69
C VAL A 290 -4.59 -4.98 7.24
N ASP A 291 -3.70 -4.09 6.79
CA ASP A 291 -2.33 -4.40 6.39
C ASP A 291 -1.29 -3.73 7.31
N ILE A 292 -0.20 -4.44 7.61
CA ILE A 292 0.87 -4.00 8.51
C ILE A 292 2.29 -3.98 7.89
N SER A 293 2.42 -4.06 6.57
CA SER A 293 3.76 -4.19 5.91
C SER A 293 4.72 -3.01 6.17
N HIS A 294 4.28 -1.76 6.05
CA HIS A 294 5.03 -0.54 6.42
C HIS A 294 4.81 -0.11 7.88
N VAL A 295 4.11 -0.89 8.70
CA VAL A 295 3.80 -0.56 10.10
C VAL A 295 4.95 -1.01 11.02
N GLY A 296 5.20 -0.25 12.09
CA GLY A 296 6.19 -0.62 13.11
C GLY A 296 5.88 -1.98 13.76
N ASN A 297 6.87 -2.67 14.29
CA ASN A 297 6.70 -4.04 14.78
C ASN A 297 5.79 -4.13 16.02
N ARG A 298 5.85 -3.14 16.93
CA ARG A 298 4.94 -3.03 18.08
C ARG A 298 3.58 -2.49 17.65
N THR A 299 3.52 -1.46 16.80
CA THR A 299 2.24 -0.98 16.25
C THR A 299 1.50 -2.09 15.47
N GLY A 300 2.24 -2.93 14.75
CA GLY A 300 1.73 -4.11 14.06
C GLY A 300 1.25 -5.19 15.02
N ARG A 301 2.00 -5.46 16.10
CA ARG A 301 1.57 -6.39 17.15
C ARG A 301 0.29 -5.93 17.84
N ASP A 302 0.23 -4.66 18.26
CA ASP A 302 -0.97 -4.05 18.84
C ASP A 302 -2.18 -4.16 17.91
N ALA A 303 -1.99 -4.11 16.59
CA ALA A 303 -3.05 -4.30 15.59
C ALA A 303 -3.50 -5.76 15.47
N VAL A 304 -2.57 -6.72 15.48
CA VAL A 304 -2.84 -8.17 15.46
C VAL A 304 -3.62 -8.61 16.70
N ASP A 305 -3.25 -8.09 17.87
CA ASP A 305 -3.91 -8.37 19.14
C ASP A 305 -5.27 -7.64 19.27
N ALA A 306 -5.44 -6.46 18.64
CA ALA A 306 -6.69 -5.69 18.68
C ALA A 306 -7.73 -6.04 17.58
N SER A 307 -7.31 -6.66 16.47
CA SER A 307 -8.20 -6.97 15.36
C SER A 307 -9.12 -8.15 15.67
N ALA A 308 -10.41 -8.00 15.35
CA ALA A 308 -11.43 -9.05 15.44
C ALA A 308 -11.47 -9.97 14.20
N GLN A 309 -10.70 -9.65 13.16
CA GLN A 309 -10.54 -10.39 11.91
C GLN A 309 -9.05 -10.64 11.60
N PRO A 310 -8.69 -11.57 10.71
CA PRO A 310 -7.34 -11.71 10.20
C PRO A 310 -6.72 -10.40 9.68
N ILE A 311 -5.41 -10.27 9.83
CA ILE A 311 -4.56 -9.20 9.31
C ILE A 311 -3.63 -9.77 8.23
N ALA A 312 -3.17 -8.95 7.30
CA ALA A 312 -2.11 -9.32 6.37
C ALA A 312 -0.84 -8.50 6.58
N ILE A 313 0.31 -9.10 6.28
CA ILE A 313 1.50 -8.39 5.79
C ILE A 313 1.41 -8.54 4.27
N THR A 314 0.82 -7.58 3.55
CA THR A 314 0.56 -7.79 2.11
C THR A 314 1.82 -7.82 1.24
N HIS A 315 2.93 -7.20 1.67
CA HIS A 315 4.20 -7.12 0.93
C HIS A 315 5.39 -6.90 1.88
N GLY A 316 5.97 -7.98 2.41
CA GLY A 316 7.14 -7.94 3.31
C GLY A 316 7.72 -9.32 3.56
N ASN A 317 9.01 -9.41 3.86
CA ASN A 317 9.68 -10.68 4.13
C ASN A 317 9.94 -10.89 5.64
N PRO A 318 10.24 -12.12 6.08
CA PRO A 318 10.74 -12.38 7.43
C PRO A 318 12.09 -11.69 7.66
N LEU A 319 12.32 -11.17 8.87
CA LEU A 319 13.58 -10.52 9.24
C LEU A 319 14.76 -11.52 9.23
N SER A 320 14.48 -12.79 9.50
CA SER A 320 15.42 -13.92 9.36
C SER A 320 15.90 -14.18 7.92
N PHE A 321 15.26 -13.60 6.90
CA PHE A 321 15.74 -13.67 5.50
C PHE A 321 16.62 -12.49 5.12
N CYS A 322 16.28 -11.29 5.55
CA CYS A 322 17.02 -10.06 5.27
C CYS A 322 16.79 -9.04 6.38
N ASP A 323 17.86 -8.61 7.04
CA ASP A 323 17.82 -7.57 8.07
C ASP A 323 17.48 -6.22 7.43
N SER A 324 16.24 -5.76 7.68
CA SER A 324 15.69 -4.53 7.16
C SER A 324 14.49 -4.13 8.02
N PRO A 325 14.36 -2.87 8.46
CA PRO A 325 13.19 -2.42 9.22
C PRO A 325 11.84 -2.67 8.51
N ARG A 326 11.82 -2.80 7.17
CA ARG A 326 10.61 -3.17 6.42
C ARG A 326 10.21 -4.64 6.52
N ASN A 327 11.11 -5.52 6.92
CA ASN A 327 10.86 -6.93 7.16
C ASN A 327 10.38 -7.16 8.60
N LYS A 328 9.68 -8.27 8.84
CA LYS A 328 8.96 -8.52 10.10
C LYS A 328 9.68 -9.57 10.96
N PRO A 329 9.88 -9.31 12.26
CA PRO A 329 10.33 -10.32 13.22
C PRO A 329 9.48 -11.59 13.13
N ASP A 330 10.12 -12.75 13.20
CA ASP A 330 9.45 -14.03 12.96
C ASP A 330 8.30 -14.31 13.96
N ASP A 331 8.37 -13.76 15.18
CA ASP A 331 7.31 -13.85 16.20
C ASP A 331 6.07 -13.00 15.85
N LEU A 332 6.25 -11.87 15.17
CA LEU A 332 5.14 -11.08 14.62
C LEU A 332 4.53 -11.77 13.39
N VAL A 333 5.35 -12.44 12.57
CA VAL A 333 4.87 -13.23 11.43
C VAL A 333 4.06 -14.44 11.90
N ALA A 334 4.55 -15.16 12.92
CA ALA A 334 3.81 -16.24 13.58
C ALA A 334 2.49 -15.72 14.20
N ALA A 335 2.52 -14.59 14.92
CA ALA A 335 1.31 -13.99 15.48
C ALA A 335 0.28 -13.55 14.41
N VAL A 336 0.70 -13.22 13.19
CA VAL A 336 -0.22 -13.00 12.06
C VAL A 336 -0.86 -14.33 11.61
N ALA A 337 -0.06 -15.40 11.48
CA ALA A 337 -0.55 -16.73 11.09
C ALA A 337 -1.53 -17.33 12.12
N ASP A 338 -1.17 -17.30 13.42
CA ASP A 338 -2.00 -17.75 14.55
C ASP A 338 -3.39 -17.09 14.60
N ARG A 339 -3.53 -15.91 13.99
CA ARG A 339 -4.78 -15.12 13.91
C ARG A 339 -5.53 -15.32 12.59
N GLY A 340 -5.14 -16.30 11.77
CA GLY A 340 -5.73 -16.59 10.45
C GLY A 340 -5.23 -15.69 9.32
N GLY A 341 -4.16 -14.92 9.56
CA GLY A 341 -3.61 -13.95 8.63
C GLY A 341 -2.63 -14.53 7.62
N VAL A 342 -2.07 -13.67 6.75
CA VAL A 342 -1.09 -14.10 5.72
C VAL A 342 0.07 -13.13 5.60
N ILE A 343 1.22 -13.65 5.15
CA ILE A 343 2.38 -12.85 4.72
C ILE A 343 2.62 -13.02 3.21
N GLY A 344 2.34 -11.96 2.46
CA GLY A 344 2.76 -11.78 1.08
C GLY A 344 4.22 -11.41 1.04
N CYS A 345 5.09 -12.36 0.70
CA CYS A 345 6.50 -12.10 0.54
C CYS A 345 6.77 -11.21 -0.67
N THR A 346 7.72 -10.28 -0.52
CA THR A 346 8.00 -9.22 -1.50
C THR A 346 9.25 -9.50 -2.31
N LEU A 347 9.16 -9.17 -3.60
CA LEU A 347 10.25 -9.27 -4.57
C LEU A 347 11.11 -8.00 -4.61
N TYR A 348 10.83 -6.99 -3.77
CA TYR A 348 11.57 -5.73 -3.77
C TYR A 348 13.03 -5.95 -3.31
N PRO A 349 14.06 -5.70 -4.14
CA PRO A 349 15.44 -6.12 -3.87
C PRO A 349 16.04 -5.65 -2.55
N LEU A 350 15.70 -4.44 -2.09
CA LEU A 350 16.15 -3.87 -0.80
C LEU A 350 15.66 -4.68 0.43
N PHE A 351 14.60 -5.47 0.27
CA PHE A 351 13.98 -6.27 1.33
C PHE A 351 14.21 -7.79 1.13
N MET A 352 14.91 -8.18 0.06
CA MET A 352 15.33 -9.57 -0.20
C MET A 352 16.80 -9.84 0.13
N GLY A 353 17.63 -8.81 0.30
CA GLY A 353 19.08 -8.94 0.47
C GLY A 353 19.91 -8.55 -0.77
N GLY A 354 19.31 -7.90 -1.77
CA GLY A 354 19.99 -7.43 -2.99
C GLY A 354 19.34 -7.94 -4.28
N ALA A 355 19.88 -7.49 -5.42
CA ALA A 355 19.41 -7.91 -6.75
C ALA A 355 19.97 -9.28 -7.17
N ASP A 356 21.07 -9.73 -6.58
CA ASP A 356 21.69 -11.05 -6.85
C ASP A 356 20.94 -12.22 -6.19
N VAL A 357 19.82 -11.95 -5.52
CA VAL A 357 18.97 -12.96 -4.86
C VAL A 357 18.31 -13.86 -5.90
N THR A 358 18.90 -15.03 -6.12
CA THR A 358 18.38 -15.99 -7.11
C THR A 358 16.94 -16.41 -6.79
N ARG A 359 16.16 -16.72 -7.84
CA ARG A 359 14.82 -17.32 -7.72
C ARG A 359 14.79 -18.54 -6.79
N ALA A 360 15.84 -19.36 -6.78
CA ALA A 360 15.96 -20.51 -5.89
C ALA A 360 16.09 -20.10 -4.41
N GLY A 361 16.86 -19.03 -4.13
CA GLY A 361 16.96 -18.45 -2.78
C GLY A 361 15.63 -17.89 -2.29
N TYR A 362 14.93 -17.13 -3.14
CA TYR A 362 13.60 -16.59 -2.83
C TYR A 362 12.57 -17.71 -2.59
N CYS A 363 12.43 -18.69 -3.49
CA CYS A 363 11.51 -19.80 -3.29
C CYS A 363 11.88 -20.68 -2.08
N GLY A 364 13.17 -20.81 -1.76
CA GLY A 364 13.63 -21.51 -0.55
C GLY A 364 13.27 -20.77 0.75
N MET A 365 13.20 -19.43 0.71
CA MET A 365 12.63 -18.65 1.81
C MET A 365 11.13 -18.88 1.96
N LEU A 366 10.35 -18.85 0.87
CA LEU A 366 8.92 -19.18 0.91
C LEU A 366 8.67 -20.58 1.48
N ALA A 367 9.47 -21.57 1.05
CA ALA A 367 9.39 -22.93 1.56
C ALA A 367 9.71 -23.00 3.06
N ARG A 368 10.77 -22.32 3.55
CA ARG A 368 11.11 -22.31 4.98
C ARG A 368 10.03 -21.65 5.82
N LEU A 369 9.39 -20.63 5.27
CA LEU A 369 8.30 -19.93 5.92
C LEU A 369 7.07 -20.84 6.02
N ALA A 370 6.69 -21.51 4.94
CA ALA A 370 5.61 -22.50 4.93
C ALA A 370 5.90 -23.69 5.88
N ASP A 371 7.16 -24.14 5.97
CA ASP A 371 7.62 -25.13 6.95
C ASP A 371 7.51 -24.65 8.41
N THR A 372 7.32 -23.35 8.66
CA THR A 372 7.28 -22.73 10.01
C THR A 372 5.88 -22.26 10.41
N ILE A 373 5.12 -21.63 9.49
CA ILE A 373 3.81 -21.00 9.78
C ILE A 373 2.63 -21.63 9.03
N GLY A 374 2.84 -22.69 8.24
CA GLY A 374 1.82 -23.27 7.35
C GLY A 374 1.83 -22.64 5.95
N VAL A 375 1.49 -23.44 4.93
CA VAL A 375 1.52 -23.01 3.52
C VAL A 375 0.36 -22.08 3.16
N GLU A 376 -0.77 -22.25 3.86
CA GLU A 376 -1.98 -21.44 3.80
C GLU A 376 -1.78 -20.01 4.35
N HIS A 377 -0.70 -19.79 5.10
CA HIS A 377 -0.32 -18.49 5.66
C HIS A 377 0.74 -17.75 4.83
N VAL A 378 1.29 -18.38 3.77
CA VAL A 378 2.30 -17.80 2.87
C VAL A 378 1.69 -17.38 1.54
N ALA A 379 2.00 -16.16 1.10
CA ALA A 379 1.56 -15.59 -0.17
C ALA A 379 2.71 -14.86 -0.89
N ILE A 380 2.42 -14.28 -2.05
CA ILE A 380 3.33 -13.37 -2.78
C ILE A 380 2.67 -12.00 -2.83
N GLY A 381 3.43 -10.94 -2.55
CA GLY A 381 3.05 -9.54 -2.73
C GLY A 381 4.21 -8.78 -3.33
N SER A 382 4.29 -8.73 -4.66
CA SER A 382 5.52 -8.42 -5.39
C SER A 382 6.11 -7.04 -5.08
N ASP A 383 5.25 -6.08 -4.72
CA ASP A 383 5.56 -4.64 -4.65
C ASP A 383 5.98 -4.06 -6.00
N ALA A 384 5.42 -4.59 -7.10
CA ALA A 384 5.77 -4.17 -8.46
C ALA A 384 5.42 -2.69 -8.74
N VAL A 385 6.32 -2.04 -9.48
CA VAL A 385 6.37 -0.59 -9.75
C VAL A 385 6.29 -0.28 -11.26
N LEU A 386 5.58 -1.08 -12.04
CA LEU A 386 5.59 -0.99 -13.51
C LEU A 386 5.03 0.34 -14.03
N GLY A 387 5.63 0.87 -15.10
CA GLY A 387 5.13 2.03 -15.85
C GLY A 387 5.36 3.41 -15.22
N TRP A 388 6.09 3.53 -14.10
CA TRP A 388 6.47 4.83 -13.53
C TRP A 388 7.72 5.42 -14.20
N ASP A 389 7.79 6.76 -14.23
CA ASP A 389 9.05 7.46 -14.50
C ASP A 389 10.05 7.22 -13.36
N PRO A 390 11.38 7.16 -13.61
CA PRO A 390 12.37 6.81 -12.59
C PRO A 390 12.32 7.68 -11.32
N ASP A 391 12.10 8.99 -11.49
CA ASP A 391 12.06 9.97 -10.40
C ASP A 391 10.85 9.79 -9.46
N ALA A 392 9.85 9.00 -9.86
CA ALA A 392 8.63 8.77 -9.08
C ALA A 392 8.91 8.10 -7.72
N LEU A 393 10.00 7.33 -7.60
CA LEU A 393 10.36 6.69 -6.33
C LEU A 393 10.68 7.71 -5.22
N GLY A 394 11.15 8.91 -5.56
CA GLY A 394 11.31 10.00 -4.58
C GLY A 394 9.98 10.43 -3.97
N TRP A 395 8.93 10.55 -4.79
CA TRP A 395 7.57 10.78 -4.29
C TRP A 395 7.03 9.56 -3.53
N MET A 396 7.27 8.33 -4.01
CA MET A 396 6.81 7.13 -3.30
C MET A 396 7.44 7.05 -1.91
N ARG A 397 8.75 7.24 -1.75
CA ARG A 397 9.43 7.10 -0.46
C ARG A 397 9.13 8.25 0.51
N SER A 398 9.10 9.50 0.03
CA SER A 398 9.10 10.70 0.88
C SER A 398 7.95 11.70 0.65
N GLY A 399 7.04 11.40 -0.29
CA GLY A 399 5.72 12.02 -0.43
C GLY A 399 5.71 13.56 -0.55
N ARG A 400 5.29 14.21 0.54
CA ARG A 400 5.23 15.66 0.71
C ARG A 400 6.15 16.19 1.82
N TRP A 401 6.77 15.31 2.63
CA TRP A 401 7.40 15.69 3.90
C TRP A 401 8.92 15.88 3.80
N ASP A 402 9.62 15.03 3.04
CA ASP A 402 11.06 15.13 2.79
C ASP A 402 11.34 15.10 1.28
N ARG A 403 11.35 16.26 0.62
CA ARG A 403 11.69 16.33 -0.80
C ARG A 403 13.21 16.51 -0.93
N PRO A 404 13.92 15.63 -1.66
CA PRO A 404 15.34 15.84 -1.96
C PRO A 404 15.57 17.23 -2.56
N ALA A 405 16.57 17.95 -2.03
CA ALA A 405 16.85 19.32 -2.43
C ALA A 405 17.44 19.41 -3.86
N GLU A 406 18.22 18.40 -4.25
CA GLU A 406 18.87 18.29 -5.56
C GLU A 406 18.40 17.01 -6.29
N PRO A 407 18.27 17.01 -7.64
CA PRO A 407 17.78 15.87 -8.41
C PRO A 407 18.59 14.58 -8.22
N GLU A 408 19.92 14.70 -8.06
CA GLU A 408 20.83 13.57 -7.91
C GLU A 408 20.64 12.81 -6.58
N ALA A 409 19.93 13.40 -5.61
CA ALA A 409 19.54 12.76 -4.37
C ALA A 409 18.15 12.06 -4.44
N ILE A 410 17.48 12.07 -5.60
CA ILE A 410 16.24 11.32 -5.81
C ILE A 410 16.59 9.82 -5.90
N PRO A 411 16.05 8.96 -5.01
CA PRO A 411 16.34 7.54 -5.04
C PRO A 411 15.82 6.91 -6.33
N GLN A 412 16.66 6.14 -7.01
CA GLN A 412 16.30 5.40 -8.22
C GLN A 412 15.73 4.02 -7.86
N PHE A 413 14.85 3.48 -8.72
CA PHE A 413 14.36 2.11 -8.56
C PHE A 413 15.52 1.11 -8.63
N PRO A 414 15.53 0.07 -7.77
CA PRO A 414 16.53 -0.98 -7.85
C PRO A 414 16.37 -1.78 -9.15
N PRO A 415 17.43 -2.42 -9.67
CA PRO A 415 17.28 -3.46 -10.69
C PRO A 415 16.51 -4.65 -10.09
N TRP A 416 15.49 -5.10 -10.82
CA TRP A 416 14.60 -6.22 -10.47
C TRP A 416 15.00 -7.51 -11.20
#